data_AF-A0A7J8FSH9-F1
#
_entry.id   AF-A0A7J8FSH9-F1
#
_cell.length_a   1.000
_cell.length_b   1.000
_cell.length_c   1.000
_cell.angle_alpha   90.00
_cell.angle_beta   90.00
_cell.angle_gamma   90.00
#
_symmetry.space_group_name_H-M   'P 1'
#
loop_
_entity.id
_entity.type
_entity.pdbx_description
1 polymer ?
#
loop_
_entity_poly.entity_id
_entity_poly.type
_entity_poly.pdbx_seq_one_letter_code
_entity_poly.pdbx_strand_id
1 'polypeptide(L)'
;MAAPSGVHLLVRRGCHRIFSLPLNHIYSHKQSSSQQRRNFFFRRQRDTSHSIVLPAAVSSAHPVPKHIKKPDYVTTGIVPDWGDSIEVKNEDQIQGLLQACQLARHVLLLAGKSLKVDMTTEEIDALVHQEIISHDAYPSPLGYGGFPKSVCTSVNNVLCHGIPDSRPLQDGDIINIDVTVSKSFKK
;
A
#
# COMPACT_ATOMS: atom_id res chain seq x y z
N MET A 1 41.32 -45.00 10.74
CA MET A 1 42.17 -46.05 10.12
C MET A 1 41.63 -46.25 8.71
N ALA A 2 42.36 -46.23 7.60
CA ALA A 2 43.70 -45.82 7.24
C ALA A 2 43.63 -45.51 5.73
N ALA A 3 44.38 -44.50 5.26
CA ALA A 3 44.80 -44.40 3.86
C ALA A 3 45.82 -45.53 3.56
N PRO A 4 46.27 -45.78 2.31
CA PRO A 4 47.26 -44.90 1.66
C PRO A 4 47.16 -44.88 0.10
N SER A 5 47.54 -43.80 -0.60
CA SER A 5 48.87 -43.45 -1.19
C SER A 5 48.93 -43.65 -2.71
N GLY A 6 49.50 -42.67 -3.43
CA GLY A 6 49.89 -42.80 -4.84
C GLY A 6 50.05 -41.46 -5.56
N VAL A 7 51.21 -40.82 -5.39
CA VAL A 7 51.62 -39.52 -5.95
C VAL A 7 52.28 -39.71 -7.32
N HIS A 8 52.02 -38.86 -8.31
CA HIS A 8 53.12 -38.31 -9.15
C HIS A 8 52.73 -37.05 -9.93
N LEU A 9 53.63 -36.08 -9.81
CA LEU A 9 53.72 -34.74 -10.40
C LEU A 9 54.25 -34.80 -11.84
N LEU A 10 53.72 -34.01 -12.78
CA LEU A 10 54.57 -33.37 -13.81
C LEU A 10 53.91 -32.12 -14.42
N VAL A 11 54.62 -31.00 -14.31
CA VAL A 11 54.39 -29.72 -15.00
C VAL A 11 55.08 -29.78 -16.37
N ARG A 12 54.47 -29.27 -17.44
CA ARG A 12 55.19 -28.53 -18.50
C ARG A 12 54.29 -27.70 -19.44
N ARG A 13 54.80 -26.47 -19.63
CA ARG A 13 54.43 -25.32 -20.47
C ARG A 13 54.05 -25.60 -21.93
N GLY A 14 53.14 -24.78 -22.48
CA GLY A 14 53.46 -23.93 -23.64
C GLY A 14 52.62 -24.04 -24.93
N CYS A 15 52.15 -22.86 -25.37
CA CYS A 15 52.08 -22.36 -26.78
C CYS A 15 50.75 -22.41 -27.56
N HIS A 16 50.17 -21.20 -27.66
CA HIS A 16 49.45 -20.53 -28.77
C HIS A 16 48.80 -21.34 -29.92
N ARG A 17 47.51 -21.08 -30.15
CA ARG A 17 46.98 -20.72 -31.48
C ARG A 17 45.87 -19.68 -31.38
N ILE A 18 46.08 -18.60 -32.13
CA ILE A 18 45.20 -17.47 -32.37
C ILE A 18 44.19 -17.89 -33.45
N PHE A 19 42.90 -17.61 -33.25
CA PHE A 19 41.96 -17.43 -34.35
C PHE A 19 41.17 -16.13 -34.13
N SER A 20 41.16 -15.33 -35.19
CA SER A 20 40.70 -13.95 -35.26
C SER A 20 39.21 -13.83 -35.55
N LEU A 21 38.54 -12.99 -34.76
CA LEU A 21 37.50 -11.99 -35.12
C LEU A 21 36.15 -12.45 -35.75
N PRO A 22 35.11 -11.60 -35.82
CA PRO A 22 34.68 -10.50 -34.93
C PRO A 22 33.15 -10.50 -34.65
N LEU A 23 32.68 -9.85 -33.59
CA LEU A 23 31.78 -8.69 -33.66
C LEU A 23 31.35 -8.28 -32.25
N ASN A 24 31.64 -7.01 -31.95
CA ASN A 24 31.19 -6.30 -30.77
C ASN A 24 29.66 -6.11 -30.83
N HIS A 25 28.94 -6.48 -29.78
CA HIS A 25 27.65 -5.87 -29.48
C HIS A 25 27.72 -5.24 -28.09
N ILE A 26 28.41 -4.10 -28.03
CA ILE A 26 28.38 -3.20 -26.89
C ILE A 26 26.96 -2.63 -26.82
N TYR A 27 26.16 -3.09 -25.85
CA TYR A 27 24.91 -2.42 -25.49
C TYR A 27 25.27 -1.05 -24.90
N SER A 28 25.12 -0.02 -25.72
CA SER A 28 25.25 1.37 -25.31
C SER A 28 24.06 1.74 -24.42
N HIS A 29 24.28 1.73 -23.11
CA HIS A 29 23.33 2.27 -22.14
C HIS A 29 23.35 3.79 -22.29
N LYS A 30 22.40 4.35 -23.05
CA LYS A 30 22.14 5.81 -23.05
C LYS A 30 21.60 6.17 -21.66
N GLN A 31 22.47 6.55 -20.73
CA GLN A 31 22.06 7.27 -19.54
C GLN A 31 21.56 8.65 -19.97
N SER A 32 20.25 8.77 -20.13
CA SER A 32 19.59 10.07 -20.12
C SER A 32 19.69 10.60 -18.70
N SER A 33 20.70 11.44 -18.45
CA SER A 33 20.81 12.21 -17.22
C SER A 33 19.74 13.31 -17.24
N SER A 34 18.50 12.95 -16.93
CA SER A 34 17.51 13.96 -16.54
C SER A 34 17.91 14.47 -15.16
N GLN A 35 18.69 15.56 -15.13
CA GLN A 35 18.84 16.37 -13.93
C GLN A 35 17.43 16.84 -13.55
N GLN A 36 16.76 16.10 -12.67
CA GLN A 36 15.61 16.61 -11.94
C GLN A 36 16.14 17.72 -11.03
N ARG A 37 16.19 18.95 -11.55
CA ARG A 37 16.37 20.15 -10.74
C ARG A 37 15.17 20.24 -9.81
N ARG A 38 15.31 19.75 -8.58
CA ARG A 38 14.43 20.11 -7.47
C ARG A 38 14.63 21.59 -7.22
N ASN A 39 13.84 22.42 -7.89
CA ASN A 39 13.74 23.83 -7.56
C ASN A 39 13.08 23.92 -6.17
N PHE A 40 13.89 23.79 -5.12
CA PHE A 40 13.51 24.21 -3.77
C PHE A 40 13.43 25.74 -3.80
N PHE A 41 12.24 26.25 -4.12
CA PHE A 41 11.89 27.63 -3.83
C PHE A 41 11.84 27.81 -2.31
N PHE A 42 12.99 28.01 -1.69
CA PHE A 42 13.08 28.67 -0.40
C PHE A 42 12.72 30.14 -0.58
N ARG A 43 11.42 30.46 -0.57
CA ARG A 43 10.95 31.79 -0.15
C ARG A 43 9.47 31.83 0.19
N ARG A 44 9.21 31.77 1.50
CA ARG A 44 8.60 32.82 2.33
C ARG A 44 7.91 32.09 3.48
N GLN A 45 8.35 32.31 4.72
CA GLN A 45 7.56 31.97 5.89
C GLN A 45 6.17 32.59 5.69
N ARG A 46 5.18 31.74 5.43
CA ARG A 46 3.79 32.13 5.49
C ARG A 46 3.38 31.89 6.93
N ASP A 47 2.86 32.92 7.55
CA ASP A 47 2.15 32.88 8.81
C ASP A 47 1.35 31.56 8.93
N THR A 48 1.84 30.63 9.75
CA THR A 48 1.28 29.27 9.85
C THR A 48 0.14 29.25 10.85
N SER A 49 -0.82 30.15 10.71
CA SER A 49 -2.14 29.97 11.29
C SER A 49 -2.86 28.89 10.48
N HIS A 50 -2.43 27.63 10.60
CA HIS A 50 -3.23 26.52 10.12
C HIS A 50 -4.35 26.30 11.13
N SER A 51 -5.59 26.31 10.65
CA SER A 51 -6.73 25.91 11.47
C SER A 51 -6.54 24.47 11.91
N ILE A 52 -6.40 24.27 13.22
CA ILE A 52 -6.30 22.93 13.81
C ILE A 52 -7.63 22.22 13.55
N VAL A 53 -7.55 21.06 12.90
CA VAL A 53 -8.69 20.16 12.73
C VAL A 53 -9.03 19.55 14.08
N LEU A 54 -10.30 19.72 14.48
CA LEU A 54 -10.87 19.16 15.70
C LEU A 54 -11.87 18.05 15.33
N PRO A 55 -12.01 16.99 16.17
CA PRO A 55 -13.02 15.96 15.96
C PRO A 55 -14.44 16.53 15.94
N ALA A 56 -15.28 16.00 15.06
CA ALA A 56 -16.72 16.25 15.00
C ALA A 56 -17.53 15.01 15.40
N ALA A 57 -18.85 15.02 15.17
CA ALA A 57 -19.72 13.92 15.55
C ALA A 57 -19.47 12.69 14.67
N VAL A 58 -19.47 11.50 15.28
CA VAL A 58 -19.26 10.22 14.59
C VAL A 58 -20.53 9.38 14.70
N SER A 59 -21.12 9.03 13.57
CA SER A 59 -22.27 8.12 13.48
C SER A 59 -21.86 6.66 13.63
N SER A 60 -22.85 5.78 13.85
CA SER A 60 -22.65 4.34 13.94
C SER A 60 -22.04 3.74 12.66
N ALA A 61 -21.31 2.65 12.81
CA ALA A 61 -20.75 1.89 11.70
C ALA A 61 -21.81 1.43 10.69
N HIS A 62 -21.45 1.42 9.41
CA HIS A 62 -22.28 0.87 8.34
C HIS A 62 -22.34 -0.67 8.41
N PRO A 63 -23.51 -1.28 8.14
CA PRO A 63 -23.69 -2.72 8.25
C PRO A 63 -23.02 -3.48 7.11
N VAL A 64 -22.31 -4.55 7.44
CA VAL A 64 -21.73 -5.48 6.46
C VAL A 64 -22.67 -6.67 6.22
N PRO A 65 -23.05 -6.97 4.96
CA PRO A 65 -23.84 -8.16 4.62
C PRO A 65 -23.26 -9.47 5.15
N LYS A 66 -24.15 -10.39 5.56
CA LYS A 66 -23.76 -11.66 6.22
C LYS A 66 -22.93 -12.60 5.34
N HIS A 67 -23.05 -12.50 4.01
CA HIS A 67 -22.35 -13.37 3.08
C HIS A 67 -20.88 -12.98 2.88
N ILE A 68 -20.49 -11.76 3.25
CA ILE A 68 -19.10 -11.29 3.15
C ILE A 68 -18.31 -11.87 4.33
N LYS A 69 -17.23 -12.57 4.01
CA LYS A 69 -16.35 -13.16 5.04
C LYS A 69 -15.65 -12.03 5.82
N LYS A 70 -15.93 -11.98 7.12
CA LYS A 70 -15.29 -11.04 8.05
C LYS A 70 -13.92 -11.58 8.47
N PRO A 71 -12.91 -10.71 8.62
CA PRO A 71 -11.64 -11.06 9.24
C PRO A 71 -11.81 -11.46 10.71
N ASP A 72 -10.86 -12.25 11.23
CA ASP A 72 -10.96 -12.86 12.56
C ASP A 72 -10.97 -11.83 13.70
N TYR A 73 -10.33 -10.67 13.53
CA TYR A 73 -10.36 -9.61 14.55
C TYR A 73 -11.76 -9.04 14.78
N VAL A 74 -12.67 -9.16 13.81
CA VAL A 74 -14.05 -8.67 13.94
C VAL A 74 -14.88 -9.58 14.84
N THR A 75 -14.60 -10.88 14.82
CA THR A 75 -15.33 -11.88 15.62
C THR A 75 -14.70 -12.11 16.99
N THR A 76 -13.37 -12.11 17.04
CA THR A 76 -12.60 -12.39 18.27
C THR A 76 -12.34 -11.14 19.10
N GLY A 77 -12.33 -9.95 18.48
CA GLY A 77 -11.85 -8.71 19.10
C GLY A 77 -10.33 -8.65 19.28
N ILE A 78 -9.58 -9.67 18.83
CA ILE A 78 -8.13 -9.76 19.00
C ILE A 78 -7.47 -9.43 17.66
N VAL A 79 -6.58 -8.44 17.68
CA VAL A 79 -5.73 -8.11 16.52
C VAL A 79 -4.61 -9.16 16.42
N PRO A 80 -4.34 -9.74 15.24
CA PRO A 80 -3.28 -10.72 15.07
C PRO A 80 -1.91 -10.15 15.45
N ASP A 81 -1.10 -10.97 16.12
CA ASP A 81 0.34 -10.76 16.24
C ASP A 81 1.00 -11.23 14.94
N TRP A 82 1.72 -10.32 14.28
CA TRP A 82 2.36 -10.58 13.00
C TRP A 82 3.76 -11.17 13.15
N GLY A 83 4.33 -11.15 14.36
CA GLY A 83 5.69 -11.61 14.64
C GLY A 83 6.78 -10.87 13.86
N ASP A 84 8.02 -11.34 14.02
CA ASP A 84 9.20 -10.75 13.34
C ASP A 84 9.58 -11.47 12.03
N SER A 85 8.93 -12.59 11.71
CA SER A 85 9.25 -13.38 10.53
C SER A 85 8.59 -12.82 9.26
N ILE A 86 9.36 -12.69 8.19
CA ILE A 86 8.84 -12.27 6.89
C ILE A 86 8.25 -13.49 6.17
N GLU A 87 6.93 -13.48 5.95
CA GLU A 87 6.23 -14.51 5.18
C GLU A 87 6.63 -14.45 3.69
N VAL A 88 7.08 -15.57 3.12
CA VAL A 88 7.24 -15.74 1.68
C VAL A 88 5.94 -16.31 1.10
N LYS A 89 5.26 -15.52 0.29
CA LYS A 89 3.94 -15.87 -0.28
C LYS A 89 4.06 -16.90 -1.39
N ASN A 90 3.10 -17.83 -1.44
CA ASN A 90 2.91 -18.74 -2.56
C ASN A 90 2.12 -18.08 -3.70
N GLU A 91 2.00 -18.76 -4.84
CA GLU A 91 1.35 -18.22 -6.04
C GLU A 91 -0.13 -17.83 -5.79
N ASP A 92 -0.90 -18.67 -5.09
CA ASP A 92 -2.31 -18.38 -4.78
C ASP A 92 -2.44 -17.12 -3.91
N GLN A 93 -1.56 -16.96 -2.92
CA GLN A 93 -1.53 -15.77 -2.06
C GLN A 93 -1.13 -14.52 -2.84
N ILE A 94 -0.18 -14.63 -3.79
CA ILE A 94 0.22 -13.53 -4.67
C ILE A 94 -0.96 -13.11 -5.56
N GLN A 95 -1.67 -14.05 -6.17
CA GLN A 95 -2.84 -13.74 -7.00
C GLN A 95 -3.96 -13.09 -6.18
N GLY A 96 -4.22 -13.58 -4.97
CA GLY A 96 -5.17 -12.94 -4.05
C GLY A 96 -4.77 -11.52 -3.67
N LEU A 97 -3.48 -11.28 -3.39
CA LEU A 97 -2.96 -9.95 -3.10
C LEU A 97 -3.11 -9.01 -4.30
N LEU A 98 -2.80 -9.46 -5.51
CA LEU A 98 -2.97 -8.68 -6.75
C LEU A 98 -4.42 -8.20 -6.91
N GLN A 99 -5.39 -9.11 -6.74
CA GLN A 99 -6.80 -8.79 -6.89
C GLN A 99 -7.29 -7.84 -5.78
N ALA A 100 -6.85 -8.04 -4.53
CA ALA A 100 -7.19 -7.15 -3.42
C ALA A 100 -6.60 -5.74 -3.62
N CYS A 101 -5.34 -5.62 -4.05
CA CYS A 101 -4.69 -4.34 -4.34
C CYS A 101 -5.34 -3.61 -5.52
N GLN A 102 -5.78 -4.33 -6.55
CA GLN A 102 -6.54 -3.75 -7.66
C GLN A 102 -7.86 -3.15 -7.18
N LEU A 103 -8.59 -3.84 -6.31
CA LEU A 103 -9.82 -3.34 -5.72
C LEU A 103 -9.55 -2.12 -4.81
N ALA A 104 -8.57 -2.17 -3.92
CA ALA A 104 -8.21 -1.03 -3.07
C ALA A 104 -7.86 0.22 -3.90
N ARG A 105 -7.10 0.04 -4.99
CA ARG A 105 -6.79 1.12 -5.93
C ARG A 105 -8.06 1.68 -6.58
N HIS A 106 -8.96 0.81 -7.04
CA HIS A 106 -10.23 1.23 -7.65
C HIS A 106 -11.05 2.09 -6.68
N VAL A 107 -11.22 1.63 -5.45
CA VAL A 107 -11.94 2.34 -4.37
C VAL A 107 -11.28 3.68 -4.04
N LEU A 108 -9.95 3.72 -3.92
CA LEU A 108 -9.21 4.96 -3.65
C LEU A 108 -9.39 5.99 -4.78
N LEU A 109 -9.33 5.54 -6.04
CA LEU A 109 -9.53 6.42 -7.19
C LEU A 109 -10.97 6.91 -7.29
N LEU A 110 -11.95 6.08 -6.92
CA LEU A 110 -13.34 6.50 -6.82
C LEU A 110 -13.50 7.60 -5.75
N ALA A 111 -13.03 7.34 -4.53
CA ALA A 111 -13.12 8.29 -3.42
C ALA A 111 -12.46 9.63 -3.79
N GLY A 112 -11.25 9.59 -4.36
CA GLY A 112 -10.54 10.80 -4.80
C GLY A 112 -11.27 11.60 -5.88
N LYS A 113 -11.98 10.94 -6.81
CA LYS A 113 -12.79 11.61 -7.84
C LYS A 113 -14.07 12.23 -7.30
N SER A 114 -14.57 11.71 -6.19
CA SER A 114 -15.82 12.16 -5.56
C SER A 114 -15.63 13.34 -4.59
N LEU A 115 -14.39 13.65 -4.21
CA LEU A 115 -14.08 14.75 -3.29
C LEU A 115 -14.57 16.10 -3.82
N LYS A 116 -15.22 16.85 -2.94
CA LYS A 116 -15.69 18.21 -3.19
C LYS A 116 -15.75 18.99 -1.88
N VAL A 117 -15.70 20.32 -1.98
CA VAL A 117 -15.96 21.21 -0.84
C VAL A 117 -17.33 20.90 -0.25
N ASP A 118 -17.45 21.07 1.07
CA ASP A 118 -18.63 20.79 1.90
C ASP A 118 -18.99 19.30 2.06
N MET A 119 -18.32 18.39 1.37
CA MET A 119 -18.48 16.94 1.60
C MET A 119 -17.94 16.59 2.99
N THR A 120 -18.68 15.82 3.79
CA THR A 120 -18.17 15.36 5.09
C THR A 120 -17.24 14.16 4.93
N THR A 121 -16.37 13.95 5.91
CA THR A 121 -15.55 12.74 5.90
C THR A 121 -16.39 11.47 6.10
N GLU A 122 -17.53 11.56 6.79
CA GLU A 122 -18.53 10.48 6.82
C GLU A 122 -19.15 10.14 5.47
N GLU A 123 -19.42 11.13 4.61
CA GLU A 123 -19.90 10.84 3.25
C GLU A 123 -18.85 10.10 2.42
N ILE A 124 -17.56 10.37 2.67
CA ILE A 124 -16.45 9.63 2.05
C ILE A 124 -16.43 8.18 2.57
N ASP A 125 -16.58 7.98 3.87
CA ASP A 125 -16.67 6.64 4.46
C ASP A 125 -17.84 5.83 3.90
N ALA A 126 -19.03 6.43 3.81
CA ALA A 126 -20.22 5.77 3.27
C ALA A 126 -20.01 5.32 1.81
N LEU A 127 -19.40 6.18 0.99
CA LEU A 127 -19.06 5.87 -0.40
C LEU A 127 -18.04 4.74 -0.50
N VAL A 128 -16.95 4.82 0.27
CA VAL A 128 -15.90 3.79 0.30
C VAL A 128 -16.47 2.46 0.80
N HIS A 129 -17.26 2.48 1.87
CA HIS A 129 -17.94 1.31 2.40
C HIS A 129 -18.80 0.66 1.32
N GLN A 130 -19.70 1.42 0.70
CA GLN A 130 -20.63 0.89 -0.29
C GLN A 130 -19.90 0.29 -1.50
N GLU A 131 -18.83 0.93 -1.98
CA GLU A 131 -18.02 0.39 -3.08
C GLU A 131 -17.28 -0.89 -2.68
N ILE A 132 -16.78 -0.99 -1.45
CA ILE A 132 -16.13 -2.22 -0.99
C ILE A 132 -17.16 -3.37 -0.89
N ILE A 133 -18.35 -3.08 -0.36
CA ILE A 133 -19.44 -4.06 -0.24
C ILE A 133 -19.94 -4.53 -1.62
N SER A 134 -20.05 -3.63 -2.60
CA SER A 134 -20.52 -3.98 -3.96
C SER A 134 -19.59 -4.96 -4.69
N HIS A 135 -18.34 -5.08 -4.23
CA HIS A 135 -17.36 -6.04 -4.72
C HIS A 135 -17.19 -7.28 -3.82
N ASP A 136 -18.15 -7.56 -2.93
CA ASP A 136 -18.12 -8.68 -1.98
C ASP A 136 -16.85 -8.72 -1.12
N ALA A 137 -16.32 -7.54 -0.77
CA ALA A 137 -15.14 -7.38 0.07
C ALA A 137 -15.50 -6.76 1.42
N TYR A 138 -14.58 -6.91 2.37
CA TYR A 138 -14.67 -6.34 3.71
C TYR A 138 -13.78 -5.10 3.85
N PRO A 139 -14.28 -3.96 4.37
CA PRO A 139 -13.46 -2.79 4.66
C PRO A 139 -12.59 -3.06 5.88
N SER A 140 -11.29 -3.28 5.67
CA SER A 140 -10.40 -3.82 6.71
C SER A 140 -10.22 -2.93 7.95
N PRO A 141 -10.28 -1.60 7.88
CA PRO A 141 -10.26 -0.77 9.09
C PRO A 141 -11.45 -1.04 10.02
N LEU A 142 -12.60 -1.49 9.49
CA LEU A 142 -13.82 -1.61 10.27
C LEU A 142 -13.67 -2.67 11.37
N GLY A 143 -13.80 -2.24 12.62
CA GLY A 143 -13.65 -3.09 13.81
C GLY A 143 -12.21 -3.47 14.16
N TYR A 144 -11.21 -3.10 13.35
CA TYR A 144 -9.81 -3.40 13.62
C TYR A 144 -9.33 -2.59 14.84
N GLY A 145 -8.97 -3.27 15.93
CA GLY A 145 -8.59 -2.60 17.18
C GLY A 145 -9.69 -1.69 17.75
N GLY A 146 -10.96 -1.94 17.40
CA GLY A 146 -12.09 -1.08 17.77
C GLY A 146 -12.30 0.15 16.88
N PHE A 147 -11.59 0.27 15.75
CA PHE A 147 -11.77 1.38 14.82
C PHE A 147 -13.20 1.41 14.22
N PRO A 148 -13.92 2.55 14.27
CA PRO A 148 -15.38 2.56 14.09
C PRO A 148 -15.85 2.69 12.63
N LYS A 149 -14.94 2.91 11.68
CA LYS A 149 -15.26 3.29 10.29
C LYS A 149 -14.52 2.40 9.28
N SER A 150 -14.88 2.53 8.01
CA SER A 150 -14.44 1.67 6.91
C SER A 150 -13.14 2.16 6.24
N VAL A 151 -12.79 3.43 6.45
CA VAL A 151 -11.64 4.12 5.84
C VAL A 151 -11.06 5.13 6.85
N CYS A 152 -9.78 5.46 6.73
CA CYS A 152 -9.23 6.61 7.47
C CYS A 152 -9.28 7.87 6.59
N THR A 153 -9.63 9.01 7.18
CA THR A 153 -9.61 10.32 6.52
C THR A 153 -8.82 11.30 7.38
N SER A 154 -7.65 11.72 6.89
CA SER A 154 -6.70 12.52 7.68
C SER A 154 -6.51 13.88 7.03
N VAL A 155 -7.18 14.90 7.58
CA VAL A 155 -7.20 16.27 7.04
C VAL A 155 -6.13 17.15 7.72
N ASN A 156 -5.37 17.90 6.94
CA ASN A 156 -4.39 18.90 7.38
C ASN A 156 -3.40 18.39 8.44
N ASN A 157 -3.58 18.77 9.72
CA ASN A 157 -2.68 18.40 10.83
C ASN A 157 -2.92 16.99 11.38
N VAL A 158 -3.92 16.26 10.88
CA VAL A 158 -4.13 14.85 11.23
C VAL A 158 -3.14 14.00 10.44
N LEU A 159 -2.20 13.35 11.15
CA LEU A 159 -1.10 12.62 10.51
C LEU A 159 -1.58 11.32 9.81
N CYS A 160 -2.34 10.49 10.54
CA CYS A 160 -2.91 9.25 10.06
C CYS A 160 -4.09 8.84 10.97
N HIS A 161 -4.83 7.81 10.55
CA HIS A 161 -5.94 7.21 11.30
C HIS A 161 -7.04 8.19 11.73
N GLY A 162 -7.22 9.30 11.00
CA GLY A 162 -8.36 10.17 11.23
C GLY A 162 -9.67 9.41 11.04
N ILE A 163 -10.56 9.52 12.02
CA ILE A 163 -11.87 8.85 12.00
C ILE A 163 -12.84 9.71 11.19
N PRO A 164 -13.46 9.16 10.12
CA PRO A 164 -14.55 9.83 9.43
C PRO A 164 -15.64 10.33 10.38
N ASP A 165 -15.93 11.62 10.33
CA ASP A 165 -16.87 12.35 11.16
C ASP A 165 -17.68 13.39 10.36
N SER A 166 -18.56 14.11 11.05
CA SER A 166 -19.46 15.09 10.44
C SER A 166 -18.77 16.39 9.99
N ARG A 167 -17.43 16.49 10.02
CA ARG A 167 -16.69 17.68 9.57
C ARG A 167 -16.77 17.80 8.05
N PRO A 168 -17.28 18.93 7.51
CA PRO A 168 -17.20 19.21 6.08
C PRO A 168 -15.78 19.57 5.65
N LEU A 169 -15.38 19.13 4.45
CA LEU A 169 -14.15 19.58 3.80
C LEU A 169 -14.25 21.05 3.42
N GLN A 170 -13.18 21.80 3.69
CA GLN A 170 -13.09 23.22 3.35
C GLN A 170 -12.24 23.43 2.10
N ASP A 171 -12.50 24.51 1.36
CA ASP A 171 -11.62 24.90 0.26
C ASP A 171 -10.19 25.16 0.79
N GLY A 172 -9.20 24.57 0.12
CA GLY A 172 -7.80 24.60 0.55
C GLY A 172 -7.37 23.50 1.54
N ASP A 173 -8.30 22.65 2.03
CA ASP A 173 -7.92 21.47 2.81
C ASP A 173 -7.07 20.51 1.96
N ILE A 174 -6.08 19.88 2.62
CA ILE A 174 -5.45 18.66 2.12
C ILE A 174 -5.96 17.47 2.91
N ILE A 175 -6.23 16.36 2.23
CA ILE A 175 -6.75 15.13 2.85
C ILE A 175 -6.01 13.90 2.35
N ASN A 176 -5.66 13.02 3.29
CA ASN A 176 -5.26 11.64 3.01
C ASN A 176 -6.47 10.71 3.20
N ILE A 177 -6.66 9.78 2.26
CA ILE A 177 -7.63 8.69 2.33
C ILE A 177 -6.87 7.37 2.33
N ASP A 178 -6.99 6.59 3.40
CA ASP A 178 -6.33 5.29 3.54
C ASP A 178 -7.32 4.14 3.38
N VAL A 179 -7.20 3.42 2.26
CA VAL A 179 -8.11 2.35 1.85
C VAL A 179 -7.41 1.00 1.99
N THR A 180 -7.99 0.12 2.80
CA THR A 180 -7.58 -1.29 2.90
C THR A 180 -8.80 -2.21 2.77
N VAL A 181 -8.70 -3.22 1.91
CA VAL A 181 -9.78 -4.18 1.65
C VAL A 181 -9.34 -5.60 1.95
N SER A 182 -10.26 -6.43 2.44
CA SER A 182 -10.07 -7.86 2.63
C SER A 182 -11.09 -8.60 1.79
N LYS A 183 -10.63 -9.38 0.80
CA LYS A 183 -11.49 -10.17 -0.08
C LYS A 183 -11.03 -11.62 -0.09
N SER A 184 -11.97 -12.53 0.09
CA SER A 184 -11.72 -13.96 -0.08
C SER A 184 -12.08 -14.36 -1.50
N PHE A 185 -11.08 -14.81 -2.25
CA PHE A 185 -11.28 -15.32 -3.60
C PHE A 185 -11.55 -16.81 -3.51
N LYS A 186 -12.70 -17.24 -4.04
CA LYS A 186 -13.00 -18.67 -4.20
C LYS A 186 -12.09 -19.21 -5.30
N LYS A 187 -11.51 -20.38 -5.07
CA LYS A 187 -10.89 -21.19 -6.12
C LYS A 187 -11.95 -21.74 -7.07
#